data_AF-A0A1W9YMS6-F1
#
_entry.id   AF-A0A1W9YMS6-F1
#
_cell.length_a   1.000
_cell.length_b   1.000
_cell.length_c   1.000
_cell.angle_alpha   90.00
_cell.angle_beta   90.00
_cell.angle_gamma   90.00
#
_symmetry.space_group_name_H-M   'P 1'
#
loop_
_entity.id
_entity.type
_entity.pdbx_description
1 polymer ?
#
loop_
_entity_poly.entity_id
_entity_poly.type
_entity_poly.pdbx_seq_one_letter_code
_entity_poly.pdbx_strand_id
1 'polypeptide(L)' 'GKEADAANALIDQGVDVVFQHTDSPAPIQAAERRGVYAVGYASDMQHFGPKTVLTSIVNDWGPHYIRSAQAVMDGTW' A
#
# COMPACT_ATOMS: atom_id res chain seq x y z
N GLY A 1 9.93 13.67 2.18
CA GLY A 1 8.79 13.67 1.25
C GLY A 1 7.58 13.34 2.08
N LYS A 2 6.45 14.07 1.96
CA LYS A 2 5.46 14.18 3.04
C LYS A 2 5.02 12.84 3.66
N GLU A 3 4.85 11.79 2.85
CA GLU A 3 4.49 10.45 3.33
C GLU A 3 5.59 9.79 4.19
N ALA A 4 6.86 9.88 3.77
CA ALA A 4 7.98 9.40 4.58
C ALA A 4 8.16 10.21 5.86
N ASP A 5 7.94 11.52 5.80
CA ASP A 5 8.09 12.42 6.95
C ASP A 5 7.02 12.09 8.02
N ALA A 6 5.78 11.82 7.59
CA ALA A 6 4.71 11.35 8.46
C ALA A 6 5.00 9.96 9.06
N ALA A 7 5.50 9.01 8.27
CA ALA A 7 5.88 7.69 8.76
C ALA A 7 6.98 7.76 9.81
N ASN A 8 8.05 8.54 9.55
CA ASN A 8 9.13 8.73 10.51
C ASN A 8 8.62 9.34 11.82
N ALA A 9 7.73 10.32 11.76
CA ALA A 9 7.17 10.94 12.96
C ALA A 9 6.38 9.94 13.83
N LEU A 10 5.61 9.03 13.23
CA LEU A 10 4.92 7.97 13.98
C LEU A 10 5.91 6.99 14.60
N ILE A 11 6.95 6.60 13.86
CA ILE A 11 7.99 5.67 14.35
C ILE A 11 8.78 6.31 15.50
N ASP A 12 9.09 7.61 15.41
CA ASP A 12 9.74 8.36 16.49
C ASP A 12 8.87 8.47 17.75
N GLN A 13 7.54 8.36 17.59
CA GLN A 13 6.58 8.27 18.70
C GLN A 13 6.41 6.84 19.25
N GLY A 14 7.14 5.86 18.70
CA GLY A 14 7.25 4.52 19.25
C GLY A 14 6.31 3.47 18.66
N VAL A 15 5.66 3.74 17.51
CA VAL A 15 4.90 2.68 16.82
C VAL A 15 5.86 1.62 16.25
N ASP A 16 5.45 0.36 16.31
CA ASP A 16 6.20 -0.80 15.83
C ASP A 16 5.58 -1.42 14.56
N VAL A 17 4.40 -0.93 14.15
CA VAL A 17 3.73 -1.27 12.89
C VAL A 17 3.17 -0.01 12.22
N VAL A 18 3.44 0.18 10.93
CA VAL A 18 2.93 1.31 10.12
C VAL A 18 1.95 0.81 9.06
N PHE A 19 0.83 1.53 8.91
CA PHE A 19 -0.09 1.36 7.79
C PHE A 19 -0.34 2.71 7.12
N GLN A 20 -0.56 2.70 5.81
CA GLN A 20 -0.83 3.89 5.01
C GLN A 20 -2.12 3.72 4.20
N HIS A 21 -2.83 4.82 4.00
CA HIS A 21 -3.87 4.97 2.98
C HIS A 21 -3.47 6.07 1.98
N THR A 22 -2.16 6.14 1.71
CA THR A 22 -1.53 6.98 0.67
C THR A 22 -0.94 6.07 -0.41
N ASP A 23 -0.43 6.64 -1.49
CA ASP A 23 -0.24 5.89 -2.73
C ASP A 23 1.23 5.50 -3.03
N SER A 24 2.22 6.09 -2.35
CA SER A 24 3.63 5.83 -2.63
C SER A 24 4.24 4.74 -1.72
N PRO A 25 5.36 4.10 -2.10
CA PRO A 25 6.04 3.16 -1.23
C PRO A 25 6.86 3.83 -0.10
N ALA A 26 6.79 5.16 0.04
CA ALA A 26 7.69 5.91 0.92
C ALA A 26 7.56 5.54 2.42
N PRO A 27 6.35 5.32 2.98
CA PRO A 27 6.19 4.83 4.35
C PRO A 27 6.75 3.42 4.54
N ILE A 28 6.55 2.50 3.59
CA ILE A 28 7.13 1.14 3.62
C ILE A 28 8.65 1.21 3.66
N GLN A 29 9.26 2.03 2.81
CA GLN A 29 10.72 2.20 2.81
C GLN A 29 11.25 2.86 4.09
N ALA A 30 10.46 3.73 4.73
CA ALA A 30 10.79 4.29 6.04
C ALA A 30 10.75 3.21 7.13
N ALA A 31 9.70 2.38 7.14
CA ALA A 31 9.57 1.25 8.05
C ALA A 31 10.74 0.26 7.89
N GLU A 32 11.10 -0.12 6.67
CA GLU A 32 12.25 -1.00 6.37
C GLU A 32 13.57 -0.43 6.91
N ARG A 33 13.84 0.87 6.69
CA ARG A 33 15.05 1.53 7.22
C ARG A 33 15.09 1.59 8.74
N ARG A 34 13.92 1.64 9.38
CA ARG A 34 13.77 1.78 10.84
C ARG A 34 13.58 0.44 11.56
N GLY A 35 13.40 -0.66 10.81
CA GLY A 35 13.24 -2.00 11.36
C GLY A 35 11.90 -2.21 12.08
N VAL A 36 10.86 -1.47 11.71
CA VAL A 36 9.48 -1.66 12.21
C VAL A 36 8.62 -2.27 11.12
N TYR A 37 7.59 -3.01 11.48
CA TYR A 37 6.74 -3.67 10.49
C TYR A 37 5.84 -2.69 9.73
N ALA A 38 5.33 -3.13 8.58
CA ALA A 38 4.36 -2.38 7.83
C ALA A 38 3.33 -3.26 7.10
N VAL A 39 2.21 -2.65 6.74
CA VAL A 39 1.19 -3.23 5.85
C VAL A 39 1.12 -2.40 4.57
N GLY A 40 1.34 -3.04 3.42
CA GLY A 40 1.28 -2.40 2.11
C GLY A 40 -0.15 -2.10 1.65
N TYR A 41 -0.30 -1.15 0.73
CA TYR A 41 -1.59 -0.69 0.23
C TYR A 41 -1.63 -0.59 -1.30
N ALA A 42 -2.79 -0.88 -1.88
CA ALA A 42 -3.14 -0.95 -3.29
C ALA A 42 -2.42 -2.03 -4.14
N SER A 43 -1.16 -2.32 -3.86
CA SER A 43 -0.33 -3.31 -4.57
C SER A 43 0.46 -4.17 -3.59
N ASP A 44 1.02 -5.27 -4.08
CA ASP A 44 2.06 -5.99 -3.34
C ASP A 44 3.29 -5.09 -3.21
N MET A 45 3.60 -4.70 -1.96
CA MET A 45 4.69 -3.78 -1.65
C MET A 45 5.91 -4.49 -1.05
N GLN A 46 5.92 -5.84 -1.01
CA GLN A 46 7.00 -6.60 -0.37
C GLN A 46 8.39 -6.23 -0.92
N HIS A 47 8.50 -5.93 -2.23
CA HIS A 47 9.77 -5.54 -2.85
C HIS A 47 10.37 -4.25 -2.25
N PHE A 48 9.54 -3.34 -1.73
CA PHE A 48 9.99 -2.07 -1.14
C PHE A 48 10.38 -2.17 0.35
N GLY A 49 9.95 -3.24 1.03
CA GLY A 49 10.24 -3.51 2.44
C GLY A 49 10.31 -5.01 2.71
N PRO A 50 11.32 -5.72 2.15
CA PRO A 50 11.34 -7.18 2.12
C PRO A 50 11.44 -7.83 3.50
N LYS A 51 11.83 -7.08 4.55
CA LYS A 51 11.91 -7.58 5.93
C LYS A 51 10.78 -7.06 6.82
N THR A 52 10.06 -6.04 6.37
CA THR A 52 9.09 -5.30 7.20
C THR A 52 7.65 -5.42 6.73
N VAL A 53 7.39 -5.67 5.44
CA VAL A 53 6.02 -5.88 4.95
C VAL A 53 5.47 -7.22 5.44
N LEU A 54 4.46 -7.17 6.31
CA LEU A 54 3.76 -8.35 6.83
C LEU A 54 2.77 -8.91 5.79
N THR A 55 2.05 -8.01 5.11
CA THR A 55 1.10 -8.30 4.04
C THR A 55 0.77 -7.00 3.28
N SER A 56 0.05 -7.12 2.17
CA SER A 56 -0.46 -5.99 1.38
C SER A 56 -1.96 -6.14 1.14
N ILE A 57 -2.70 -5.04 1.25
CA ILE A 57 -4.04 -4.94 0.67
C ILE A 57 -3.88 -4.69 -0.83
N VAL A 58 -4.06 -5.74 -1.63
CA VAL A 58 -3.96 -5.66 -3.10
C VAL A 58 -5.35 -5.41 -3.70
N ASN A 59 -5.46 -4.38 -4.52
CA ASN A 59 -6.70 -4.05 -5.21
C ASN A 59 -6.76 -4.70 -6.59
N ASP A 60 -7.47 -5.82 -6.73
CA ASP A 60 -7.69 -6.49 -8.01
C ASP A 60 -8.91 -5.90 -8.75
N TRP A 61 -8.67 -4.80 -9.47
CA TRP A 61 -9.71 -4.12 -10.25
C TRP A 61 -9.98 -4.76 -11.62
N GLY A 62 -9.09 -5.63 -12.10
CA GLY A 62 -9.16 -6.20 -13.45
C GLY A 62 -10.52 -6.84 -13.77
N PRO A 63 -11.02 -7.76 -12.93
CA PRO A 63 -12.33 -8.39 -13.15
C PRO A 63 -13.48 -7.38 -13.17
N HIS A 64 -13.43 -6.34 -12.34
CA HIS A 64 -14.47 -5.31 -12.32
C HIS A 64 -14.45 -4.50 -13.63
N TYR A 65 -13.29 -4.04 -14.07
CA TYR A 65 -13.17 -3.26 -15.31
C TYR A 65 -13.58 -4.07 -16.54
N ILE A 66 -13.21 -5.35 -16.62
CA ILE A 66 -13.64 -6.24 -17.71
C ILE A 66 -15.16 -6.35 -17.74
N ARG A 67 -15.81 -6.63 -16.59
CA ARG A 67 -17.27 -6.73 -16.52
C ARG A 67 -17.96 -5.42 -16.89
N SER A 68 -17.48 -4.30 -16.37
CA SER A 68 -18.07 -2.98 -16.65
C SER A 68 -17.92 -2.61 -18.12
N ALA A 69 -16.77 -2.85 -18.74
CA ALA A 69 -16.57 -2.62 -20.17
C ALA A 69 -17.48 -3.51 -21.02
N GLN A 70 -17.64 -4.79 -20.65
CA GLN A 70 -18.54 -5.72 -21.34
C GLN A 70 -20.00 -5.26 -21.27
N ALA A 71 -20.47 -4.81 -20.10
CA ALA A 71 -21.84 -4.33 -19.93
C ALA A 71 -22.14 -3.09 -20.79
N VAL A 72 -21.17 -2.19 -21.00
CA VAL A 72 -21.32 -1.06 -21.94
C VAL A 72 -21.46 -1.55 -23.38
N MET A 73 -20.63 -2.51 -23.80
CA MET A 73 -20.68 -3.07 -25.16
C MET A 73 -22.00 -3.81 -25.44
N ASP A 74 -22.54 -4.49 -24.43
CA ASP A 74 -23.80 -5.23 -24.53
C ASP A 74 -25.04 -4.34 -24.34
N GLY A 75 -24.87 -3.06 -24.00
CA GLY A 75 -25.97 -2.14 -23.73
C GLY A 75 -26.71 -2.42 -22.41
N THR A 76 -26.06 -3.11 -21.46
CA THR A 76 -26.62 -3.52 -20.16
C THR A 76 -25.86 -2.93 -18.97
N TRP A 77 -25.13 -1.83 -19.18
CA TRP A 77 -24.39 -1.13 -18.12
C TRP A 77 -25.32 -0.48 -17.11
#